data_AF-A0A645HPA3-F1
#
_entry.id   AF-A0A645HPA3-F1
#
_cell.length_a   1.000
_cell.length_b   1.000
_cell.length_c   1.000
_cell.angle_alpha   90.00
_cell.angle_beta   90.00
_cell.angle_gamma   90.00
#
_symmetry.space_group_name_H-M   'P 1'
#
loop_
_entity.id
_entity.type
_entity.pdbx_description
1 polymer ?
#
loop_
_entity_poly.entity_id
_entity_poly.type
_entity_poly.pdbx_seq_one_letter_code
_entity_poly.pdbx_strand_id
1 'polypeptide(L)'
;MAYLTKHLRCDILEQYYKNIADEFPEETITLFRRAVDEQMKNTGRDIYENTVRHFESMLHVKGGEGVVKQMIGDYTTQYRTRKAMVEIFTRFSKSRL
;
A
#
# COMPACT_ATOMS: atom_id res chain seq x y z
N MET A 1 -14.51 -13.86 -8.61
CA MET A 1 -13.47 -12.85 -8.33
C MET A 1 -13.96 -11.40 -8.35
N ALA A 2 -15.00 -11.01 -9.13
CA ALA A 2 -15.46 -9.62 -9.23
C ALA A 2 -15.97 -8.98 -7.91
N TYR A 3 -16.60 -9.76 -7.03
CA TYR A 3 -17.15 -9.25 -5.75
C TYR A 3 -16.04 -8.81 -4.78
N LEU A 4 -15.01 -9.64 -4.62
CA LEU A 4 -13.86 -9.33 -3.77
C LEU A 4 -13.11 -8.11 -4.29
N THR A 5 -12.97 -7.96 -5.61
CA THR A 5 -12.37 -6.76 -6.20
C THR A 5 -13.19 -5.49 -5.94
N LYS A 6 -14.52 -5.58 -5.98
CA LYS A 6 -15.43 -4.44 -5.76
C LYS A 6 -15.49 -3.97 -4.30
N HIS A 7 -15.21 -4.87 -3.36
CA HIS A 7 -15.24 -4.59 -1.92
C HIS A 7 -13.87 -4.75 -1.25
N LEU A 8 -12.79 -4.74 -2.04
CA LEU A 8 -11.44 -4.84 -1.54
C LEU A 8 -11.10 -3.56 -0.80
N ARG A 9 -10.93 -3.66 0.52
CA ARG A 9 -10.54 -2.54 1.36
C ARG A 9 -9.32 -2.92 2.18
N CYS A 10 -8.41 -1.99 2.32
CA CYS A 10 -7.14 -2.21 3.02
C CYS A 10 -7.35 -2.56 4.50
N ASP A 11 -8.38 -2.01 5.15
CA ASP A 11 -8.75 -2.30 6.55
C ASP A 11 -9.11 -3.78 6.76
N ILE A 12 -9.79 -4.41 5.81
CA ILE A 12 -10.09 -5.84 5.86
C ILE A 12 -8.80 -6.63 5.66
N LEU A 13 -7.99 -6.29 4.65
CA LEU A 13 -6.70 -6.95 4.39
C LEU A 13 -5.78 -6.97 5.62
N GLU A 14 -5.68 -5.85 6.33
CA GLU A 14 -4.88 -5.75 7.56
C GLU A 14 -5.31 -6.75 8.65
N GLN A 15 -6.58 -7.14 8.69
CA GLN A 15 -7.09 -8.08 9.70
C GLN A 15 -6.71 -9.53 9.42
N TYR A 16 -6.57 -9.93 8.16
CA TYR A 16 -6.39 -11.34 7.81
C TYR A 16 -5.08 -11.67 7.11
N TYR A 17 -4.30 -10.68 6.65
CA TYR A 17 -3.09 -10.97 5.86
C TYR A 17 -2.10 -11.87 6.60
N LYS A 18 -2.01 -11.74 7.93
CA LYS A 18 -1.12 -12.59 8.76
C LYS A 18 -1.42 -14.08 8.66
N ASN A 19 -2.65 -14.46 8.33
CA ASN A 19 -3.04 -15.86 8.18
C ASN A 19 -2.73 -16.44 6.79
N ILE A 20 -2.47 -15.59 5.79
CA ILE A 20 -2.28 -16.00 4.40
C ILE A 20 -0.91 -15.61 3.83
N ALA A 21 -0.21 -14.66 4.44
CA ALA A 21 1.04 -14.12 3.94
C ALA A 21 2.18 -15.14 3.96
N ASP A 22 2.15 -16.09 4.90
CA ASP A 22 3.19 -17.13 5.01
C ASP A 22 3.07 -18.17 3.87
N GLU A 23 1.84 -18.53 3.50
CA GLU A 23 1.55 -19.53 2.46
C GLU A 23 1.46 -18.91 1.06
N PHE A 24 0.91 -17.70 0.96
CA PHE A 24 0.63 -16.98 -0.29
C PHE A 24 1.13 -15.52 -0.25
N PRO A 25 2.44 -15.29 -0.11
CA PRO A 25 3.00 -13.95 0.05
C PRO A 25 2.79 -13.07 -1.19
N GLU A 26 2.93 -13.63 -2.40
CA GLU A 26 2.82 -12.88 -3.65
C GLU A 26 1.38 -12.41 -3.90
N GLU A 27 0.41 -13.30 -3.69
CA GLU A 27 -1.01 -12.99 -3.79
C GLU A 27 -1.43 -11.96 -2.74
N THR A 28 -0.90 -12.08 -1.52
CA THR A 28 -1.15 -11.12 -0.44
C THR A 28 -0.66 -9.72 -0.83
N ILE A 29 0.57 -9.61 -1.34
CA ILE A 29 1.12 -8.33 -1.82
C ILE A 29 0.32 -7.78 -3.00
N THR A 30 -0.10 -8.65 -3.93
CA THR A 30 -0.91 -8.26 -5.09
C THR A 30 -2.26 -7.67 -4.66
N LEU A 31 -2.89 -8.25 -3.63
CA LEU A 31 -4.15 -7.73 -3.08
C LEU A 31 -3.93 -6.38 -2.39
N PHE A 32 -2.90 -6.23 -1.56
CA PHE A 32 -2.57 -4.94 -0.96
C PHE A 32 -2.32 -3.87 -2.01
N ARG A 33 -1.53 -4.17 -3.04
CA ARG A 33 -1.25 -3.23 -4.14
C ARG A 33 -2.53 -2.73 -4.78
N ARG A 34 -3.45 -3.63 -5.14
CA ARG A 34 -4.74 -3.27 -5.75
C ARG A 34 -5.59 -2.39 -4.82
N ALA A 35 -5.63 -2.70 -3.53
CA ALA A 35 -6.41 -1.94 -2.56
C ALA A 35 -5.84 -0.53 -2.37
N VAL A 36 -4.52 -0.40 -2.28
CA VAL A 36 -3.83 0.88 -2.17
C VAL A 36 -3.97 1.71 -3.45
N ASP A 37 -3.87 1.09 -4.64
CA ASP A 37 -4.07 1.77 -5.92
C ASP A 37 -5.47 2.42 -6.00
N GLU A 38 -6.51 1.73 -5.52
CA GLU A 38 -7.86 2.28 -5.45
C GLU A 38 -7.95 3.44 -4.45
N GLN A 39 -7.35 3.30 -3.27
CA GLN A 39 -7.32 4.35 -2.25
C GLN A 39 -6.60 5.61 -2.74
N MET A 40 -5.50 5.45 -3.48
CA MET A 40 -4.67 6.54 -4.00
C MET A 40 -5.29 7.35 -5.14
N LYS A 41 -6.43 6.89 -5.70
CA LYS A 41 -7.25 7.73 -6.60
C LYS A 41 -7.80 8.96 -5.88
N ASN A 42 -8.03 8.85 -4.57
CA ASN A 42 -8.48 9.96 -3.73
C ASN A 42 -7.30 10.86 -3.31
N THR A 43 -7.62 12.02 -2.74
CA THR A 43 -6.64 12.96 -2.20
C THR A 43 -7.01 13.34 -0.78
N GLY A 44 -6.02 13.53 0.08
CA GLY A 44 -6.23 13.84 1.49
C GLY A 44 -5.01 13.43 2.30
N ARG A 45 -4.67 14.21 3.33
CA ARG A 45 -3.51 13.88 4.18
C ARG A 45 -3.75 12.57 4.93
N ASP A 46 -4.97 12.39 5.43
CA ASP A 46 -5.50 11.18 6.03
C ASP A 46 -5.40 9.97 5.09
N ILE A 47 -5.72 10.14 3.81
CA ILE A 47 -5.59 9.07 2.80
C ILE A 47 -4.14 8.61 2.69
N TYR A 48 -3.18 9.56 2.60
CA TYR A 48 -1.77 9.23 2.47
C TYR A 48 -1.18 8.62 3.75
N GLU A 49 -1.60 9.11 4.92
CA GLU A 49 -1.19 8.55 6.21
C GLU A 49 -1.73 7.14 6.39
N ASN A 50 -2.98 6.86 5.97
CA ASN A 50 -3.53 5.51 5.97
C ASN A 50 -2.79 4.61 4.98
N THR A 51 -2.44 5.10 3.79
CA THR A 51 -1.63 4.35 2.82
C THR A 51 -0.28 3.90 3.40
N VAL A 52 0.36 4.73 4.23
CA VAL A 52 1.61 4.35 4.91
C VAL A 52 1.40 3.17 5.87
N ARG A 53 0.26 3.07 6.56
CA ARG A 53 -0.05 1.90 7.42
C ARG A 53 -0.16 0.61 6.62
N HIS A 54 -0.73 0.70 5.41
CA HIS A 54 -0.78 -0.43 4.50
C HIS A 54 0.61 -0.81 3.99
N PHE A 55 1.47 0.17 3.70
CA PHE A 55 2.88 -0.12 3.40
C PHE A 55 3.58 -0.83 4.56
N GLU A 56 3.41 -0.39 5.80
CA GLU A 56 3.97 -1.09 6.97
C GLU A 56 3.52 -2.55 7.03
N SER A 57 2.24 -2.83 6.79
CA SER A 57 1.73 -4.21 6.71
C SER A 57 2.38 -5.00 5.57
N MET A 58 2.56 -4.38 4.40
CA MET A 58 3.24 -5.03 3.27
C MET A 58 4.71 -5.33 3.57
N LEU A 59 5.41 -4.52 4.37
CA LEU A 59 6.81 -4.79 4.76
C LEU A 59 6.96 -6.06 5.60
N HIS A 60 5.89 -6.53 6.24
CA HIS A 60 5.90 -7.80 6.96
C HIS A 60 5.67 -9.02 6.07
N VAL A 61 5.36 -8.83 4.78
CA VAL A 61 5.14 -9.91 3.81
C VAL A 61 6.42 -10.14 3.01
N LYS A 62 6.79 -11.40 2.78
CA LYS A 62 7.98 -11.77 1.99
C LYS A 62 7.91 -11.13 0.60
N GLY A 63 8.92 -10.33 0.24
CA GLY A 63 8.98 -9.60 -1.03
C GLY A 63 8.27 -8.25 -1.04
N GLY A 64 7.62 -7.85 0.07
CA GLY A 64 6.84 -6.63 0.14
C GLY A 64 7.66 -5.34 0.06
N GLU A 65 8.87 -5.32 0.61
CA GLU A 65 9.75 -4.14 0.57
C GLU A 65 10.00 -3.64 -0.86
N GLY A 66 10.30 -4.57 -1.79
CA GLY A 66 10.53 -4.22 -3.20
C GLY A 66 9.30 -3.63 -3.87
N VAL A 67 8.12 -4.21 -3.58
CA VAL A 67 6.85 -3.71 -4.12
C VAL A 67 6.49 -2.35 -3.53
N VAL A 68 6.68 -2.13 -2.23
CA VAL A 68 6.44 -0.83 -1.59
C VAL A 68 7.37 0.24 -2.16
N LYS A 69 8.67 -0.05 -2.34
CA LYS A 69 9.62 0.85 -2.99
C LYS A 69 9.15 1.25 -4.40
N GLN A 70 8.72 0.27 -5.19
CA GLN A 70 8.18 0.51 -6.53
C GLN A 70 6.93 1.40 -6.47
N MET A 71 5.95 1.07 -5.64
CA MET A 71 4.70 1.83 -5.52
C MET A 71 4.93 3.28 -5.11
N ILE A 72 5.84 3.53 -4.15
CA ILE A 72 6.19 4.90 -3.77
C ILE A 72 6.82 5.66 -4.95
N GLY A 73 7.72 5.03 -5.71
CA GLY A 73 8.29 5.61 -6.91
C GLY A 73 7.24 5.96 -7.97
N ASP A 74 6.32 5.03 -8.22
CA ASP A 74 5.23 5.20 -9.18
C ASP A 74 4.31 6.36 -8.77
N TYR A 75 3.87 6.39 -7.50
CA TYR A 75 2.99 7.45 -7.00
C TYR A 75 3.67 8.82 -6.96
N THR A 76 4.92 8.90 -6.51
CA THR A 76 5.65 10.18 -6.47
C THR A 76 5.89 10.73 -7.87
N THR A 77 6.06 9.87 -8.87
CA THR A 77 6.16 10.26 -10.28
C THR A 77 4.81 10.71 -10.83
N GLN A 78 3.77 9.89 -10.68
CA GLN A 78 2.43 10.14 -11.21
C GLN A 78 1.77 11.36 -10.57
N TYR A 79 1.94 11.52 -9.26
CA TYR A 79 1.26 12.53 -8.44
C TYR A 79 2.22 13.55 -7.83
N ARG A 80 3.30 13.90 -8.55
CA ARG A 80 4.35 14.83 -8.09
C ARG A 80 3.85 16.19 -7.56
N THR A 81 2.66 16.63 -8.00
CA THR A 81 2.05 17.90 -7.58
C THR A 81 1.36 17.80 -6.21
N ARG A 82 1.06 16.58 -5.73
CA ARG A 82 0.46 16.32 -4.42
C ARG A 82 1.52 16.40 -3.32
N LYS A 83 1.93 17.62 -2.96
CA LYS A 83 3.05 17.87 -2.03
C LYS A 83 2.97 17.08 -0.71
N ALA A 84 1.78 16.99 -0.10
CA ALA A 84 1.60 16.25 1.14
C ALA A 84 1.88 14.74 0.98
N MET A 85 1.47 14.14 -0.15
CA MET A 85 1.78 12.74 -0.44
C MET A 85 3.29 12.54 -0.58
N VAL A 86 3.95 13.40 -1.36
CA VAL A 86 5.41 13.33 -1.56
C VAL A 86 6.15 13.48 -0.23
N GLU A 87 5.77 14.44 0.60
CA GLU A 87 6.32 14.66 1.94
C GLU A 87 6.19 13.39 2.80
N ILE A 88 4.97 12.87 2.93
CA ILE A 88 4.65 11.71 3.78
C ILE A 88 5.39 10.46 3.29
N PHE A 89 5.39 10.19 1.99
CA PHE A 89 6.03 9.00 1.43
C PHE A 89 7.55 9.11 1.51
N THR A 90 8.13 10.28 1.25
CA THR A 90 9.57 10.50 1.43
C THR A 90 9.99 10.28 2.88
N ARG A 91 9.20 10.78 3.85
CA ARG A 91 9.45 10.56 5.27
C ARG A 91 9.38 9.08 5.64
N PHE A 92 8.36 8.39 5.15
CA PHE A 92 8.21 6.95 5.36
C PHE A 92 9.41 6.16 4.79
N SER A 93 9.76 6.40 3.52
CA SER A 93 10.90 5.74 2.87
C SER A 93 12.18 5.90 3.68
N LYS A 94 12.53 7.12 4.10
CA LYS A 94 13.74 7.36 4.92
C LYS A 94 13.76 6.62 6.26
N SER A 95 12.58 6.28 6.81
CA SER A 95 12.46 5.65 8.12
C SER A 95 12.40 4.12 8.08
N ARG A 96 12.02 3.52 6.94
CA ARG A 96 11.67 2.09 6.86
C ARG A 96 12.27 1.33 5.67
N LEU A 97 12.79 2.03 4.65
CA LEU A 97 13.19 1.47 3.34
C LEU A 97 14.62 1.84 2.97
#